data_AF-A0A8H6TF95-F1
#
_entry.id   AF-A0A8H6TF95-F1
#
_cell.length_a   1.000
_cell.length_b   1.000
_cell.length_c   1.000
_cell.angle_alpha   90.00
_cell.angle_beta   90.00
_cell.angle_gamma   90.00
#
_symmetry.space_group_name_H-M   'P 1'
#
loop_
_entity.id
_entity.type
_entity.pdbx_description
1 polymer ?
#
loop_
_entity_poly.entity_id
_entity_poly.type
_entity_poly.pdbx_seq_one_letter_code
_entity_poly.pdbx_strand_id
1 'polypeptide(L)'
;MATLPPRRAVPPAPTSQLYLHNAPSRVPPPPPPRKAPSLPPRRGSRDPELERLLSRKPPPPPIAKSALPAPPARRLPPMPARLPTPEPEPEPELEEEEESLACIKCHDWSFVDSHASGFPRQSVTSLPLLVEQLTSPWDSETEKARAIFYWLHCNIVYDVDSFFSGNISASSPEQTLRSGLAVCDGYAGLFSELASLCGLQAHKVTGFGKGYGYQPLSPGSHAPPESSNHAWNCVLLDGEWRLIDACWGAGALMNGTYNQRFAPVWFYSSPTEFGRRHFPTDRSYQLRSEEDGGPVSWEEFILDTDGPVLYGDFYNLEFSPDLVQPNVAEIQGPGYVNFQLFKQCEHMSREQKDNYVYFINLPDNSKTTLVAGAEGAWGASVYIPQGMKGDVSLNYITSFDNRDALGLSPQTFQSSIGRKAMAWQGLCKWTLV
;
A
#
# COMPACT_ATOMS: atom_id res chain seq x y z
N MET A 1 -37.50 -13.26 -58.94
CA MET A 1 -38.11 -12.93 -57.64
C MET A 1 -38.11 -14.19 -56.79
N ALA A 2 -37.18 -14.29 -55.85
CA ALA A 2 -36.97 -15.47 -55.02
C ALA A 2 -37.41 -15.17 -53.58
N THR A 3 -38.23 -16.07 -53.03
CA THR A 3 -38.93 -15.99 -51.74
C THR A 3 -38.01 -16.27 -50.55
N LEU A 4 -38.08 -15.41 -49.53
CA LEU A 4 -37.37 -15.57 -48.24
C LEU A 4 -38.11 -16.56 -47.30
N PRO A 5 -37.39 -17.24 -46.39
CA PRO A 5 -37.96 -18.27 -45.50
C PRO A 5 -38.66 -17.68 -44.26
N PRO A 6 -39.54 -18.46 -43.59
CA PRO A 6 -40.40 -17.97 -42.51
C PRO A 6 -39.67 -17.81 -41.16
N ARG A 7 -40.07 -16.78 -40.40
CA ARG A 7 -39.61 -16.49 -39.03
C ARG A 7 -40.09 -17.55 -38.03
N ARG A 8 -39.18 -18.02 -37.18
CA ARG A 8 -39.43 -18.97 -36.08
C ARG A 8 -40.05 -18.24 -34.89
N ALA A 9 -41.09 -18.83 -34.28
CA ALA A 9 -41.82 -18.28 -33.14
C ALA A 9 -41.01 -18.31 -31.83
N VAL A 10 -41.24 -17.30 -30.98
CA VAL A 10 -40.66 -17.13 -29.64
C VAL A 10 -41.43 -18.00 -28.63
N PRO A 11 -40.75 -18.77 -27.74
CA PRO A 11 -41.42 -19.58 -26.72
C PRO A 11 -41.97 -18.71 -25.56
N PRO A 12 -43.08 -19.11 -24.91
CA PRO A 12 -43.68 -18.34 -23.83
C PRO A 12 -42.89 -18.43 -22.51
N ALA A 13 -42.99 -17.37 -21.70
CA ALA A 13 -42.37 -17.29 -20.38
C ALA A 13 -43.00 -18.30 -19.39
N PRO A 14 -42.20 -18.97 -18.54
CA PRO A 14 -42.75 -19.87 -17.54
C PRO A 14 -43.33 -19.10 -16.34
N THR A 15 -44.57 -19.48 -16.02
CA THR A 15 -45.40 -19.07 -14.88
C THR A 15 -44.78 -19.40 -13.52
N SER A 16 -44.78 -18.43 -12.61
CA SER A 16 -44.44 -18.59 -11.19
C SER A 16 -45.38 -19.56 -10.48
N GLN A 17 -44.82 -20.62 -9.89
CA GLN A 17 -45.46 -21.39 -8.82
C GLN A 17 -44.70 -21.16 -7.51
N LEU A 18 -45.42 -20.62 -6.54
CA LEU A 18 -45.02 -20.53 -5.14
C LEU A 18 -44.90 -21.94 -4.56
N TYR A 19 -43.70 -22.31 -4.10
CA TYR A 19 -43.49 -23.42 -3.18
C TYR A 19 -42.70 -22.93 -1.97
N LEU A 20 -43.39 -22.85 -0.84
CA LEU A 20 -42.82 -22.88 0.50
C LEU A 20 -42.23 -24.28 0.74
N HIS A 21 -40.95 -24.39 1.11
CA HIS A 21 -40.46 -25.28 2.16
C HIS A 21 -39.01 -24.99 2.58
N ASN A 22 -38.82 -24.88 3.90
CA ASN A 22 -37.56 -24.83 4.62
C ASN A 22 -36.84 -26.19 4.59
N ALA A 23 -35.53 -26.21 4.33
CA ALA A 23 -34.54 -27.09 4.99
C ALA A 23 -33.10 -26.69 4.57
N PRO A 24 -32.13 -26.63 5.51
CA PRO A 24 -30.73 -26.33 5.18
C PRO A 24 -30.01 -27.59 4.66
N SER A 25 -29.33 -27.47 3.53
CA SER A 25 -28.49 -28.54 2.98
C SER A 25 -27.19 -28.64 3.79
N ARG A 26 -26.99 -29.77 4.49
CA ARG A 26 -25.77 -30.08 5.24
C ARG A 26 -24.64 -30.43 4.27
N VAL A 27 -23.60 -29.61 4.23
CA VAL A 27 -22.30 -29.97 3.65
C VAL A 27 -21.58 -30.90 4.65
N PRO A 28 -21.05 -32.07 4.22
CA PRO A 28 -20.32 -32.97 5.12
C PRO A 28 -18.97 -32.36 5.54
N PRO A 29 -18.50 -32.61 6.77
CA PRO A 29 -17.24 -32.06 7.26
C PRO A 29 -16.02 -32.68 6.54
N PRO A 30 -14.91 -31.93 6.38
CA PRO A 30 -13.68 -32.43 5.77
C PRO A 30 -13.00 -33.49 6.65
N PRO A 31 -12.22 -34.42 6.04
CA PRO A 31 -11.51 -35.46 6.78
C PRO A 31 -10.43 -34.86 7.70
N PRO A 32 -10.09 -35.54 8.83
CA PRO A 32 -9.13 -35.02 9.80
C PRO A 32 -7.71 -34.95 9.21
N PRO A 33 -6.91 -33.93 9.58
CA PRO A 33 -5.54 -33.78 9.10
C PRO A 33 -4.65 -34.93 9.58
N ARG A 34 -3.83 -35.46 8.67
CA ARG A 34 -2.76 -36.42 9.02
C ARG A 34 -1.74 -35.71 9.92
N LYS A 35 -1.37 -36.36 11.04
CA LYS A 35 -0.35 -35.87 11.98
C LYS A 35 0.97 -35.60 11.24
N ALA A 36 1.39 -34.33 11.21
CA ALA A 36 2.75 -33.96 10.83
C ALA A 36 3.73 -34.39 11.94
N PRO A 37 4.95 -34.83 11.60
CA PRO A 37 5.96 -35.20 12.59
C PRO A 37 6.40 -33.97 13.40
N SER A 38 6.58 -34.15 14.71
CA SER A 38 6.98 -33.12 15.66
C SER A 38 8.37 -32.56 15.35
N LEU A 39 8.46 -31.25 15.12
CA LEU A 39 9.72 -30.50 15.09
C LEU A 39 10.14 -30.10 16.51
N PRO A 40 11.44 -30.14 16.85
CA PRO A 40 11.94 -29.76 18.18
C PRO A 40 11.85 -28.25 18.42
N PRO A 41 11.81 -27.80 19.69
CA PRO A 41 11.58 -26.39 20.03
C PRO A 41 12.78 -25.53 19.62
N ARG A 42 12.56 -24.53 18.76
CA ARG A 42 13.60 -23.55 18.41
C ARG A 42 13.66 -22.44 19.46
N ARG A 43 14.81 -22.36 20.13
CA ARG A 43 15.27 -21.21 20.92
C ARG A 43 15.27 -19.97 20.04
N GLY A 44 14.77 -18.86 20.58
CA GLY A 44 14.97 -17.54 20.00
C GLY A 44 16.46 -17.25 19.88
N SER A 45 16.95 -17.13 18.65
CA SER A 45 18.24 -16.53 18.36
C SER A 45 17.99 -15.46 17.30
N ARG A 46 18.25 -14.20 17.67
CA ARG A 46 18.41 -13.08 16.74
C ARG A 46 19.36 -13.52 15.63
N ASP A 47 18.96 -13.33 14.38
CA ASP A 47 19.76 -13.69 13.20
C ASP A 47 20.99 -12.77 13.12
N PRO A 48 22.23 -13.30 13.26
CA PRO A 48 23.45 -12.52 13.17
C PRO A 48 23.66 -11.89 11.77
N GLU A 49 23.00 -12.42 10.74
CA GLU A 49 23.06 -11.90 9.39
C GLU A 49 22.29 -10.58 9.27
N LEU A 50 21.17 -10.45 9.97
CA LEU A 50 20.37 -9.22 10.03
C LEU A 50 21.11 -8.09 10.77
N GLU A 51 21.68 -8.35 11.94
CA GLU A 51 22.52 -7.38 12.67
C GLU A 51 23.73 -6.94 11.84
N ARG A 52 24.31 -7.85 11.05
CA ARG A 52 25.42 -7.55 10.14
C ARG A 52 24.99 -6.73 8.93
N LEU A 53 23.76 -6.88 8.44
CA LEU A 53 23.21 -6.11 7.32
C LEU A 53 22.81 -4.70 7.76
N LEU A 54 22.24 -4.55 8.95
CA LEU A 54 21.87 -3.26 9.54
C LEU A 54 23.09 -2.39 9.92
N SER A 55 24.28 -2.99 10.07
CA SER A 55 25.47 -2.32 10.63
C SER A 55 26.57 -1.92 9.62
N ARG A 56 26.39 -2.09 8.30
CA ARG A 56 27.47 -1.82 7.32
C ARG A 56 27.41 -0.42 6.72
N LYS A 57 28.43 0.41 7.02
CA LYS A 57 28.88 1.49 6.12
C LYS A 57 29.78 0.91 5.00
N PRO A 58 29.80 1.48 3.79
CA PRO A 58 30.44 0.87 2.63
C PRO A 58 31.97 0.73 2.75
N PRO A 59 32.60 -0.29 2.12
CA PRO A 59 34.04 -0.31 1.94
C PRO A 59 34.46 0.80 0.96
N PRO A 60 35.65 1.42 1.16
CA PRO A 60 36.12 2.44 0.24
C PRO A 60 36.35 1.85 -1.16
N PRO A 61 36.22 2.66 -2.23
CA PRO A 61 36.47 2.20 -3.59
C PRO A 61 37.89 1.65 -3.72
N PRO A 62 38.11 0.63 -4.57
CA PRO A 62 39.43 0.03 -4.74
C PRO A 62 40.42 1.07 -5.28
N ILE A 63 41.42 1.42 -4.47
CA ILE A 63 42.54 2.27 -4.89
C ILE A 63 43.30 1.52 -5.99
N ALA A 64 43.26 2.06 -7.21
CA ALA A 64 44.12 1.62 -8.30
C ALA A 64 45.59 1.79 -7.88
N LYS A 65 46.33 0.69 -7.81
CA LYS A 65 47.77 0.70 -7.58
C LYS A 65 48.47 1.27 -8.80
N SER A 66 48.81 2.56 -8.77
CA SER A 66 49.87 3.13 -9.60
C SER A 66 50.98 3.64 -8.71
N ALA A 67 52.09 2.91 -8.69
CA ALA A 67 53.31 3.29 -8.01
C ALA A 67 54.20 4.11 -8.97
N LEU A 68 54.47 5.35 -8.62
CA LEU A 68 55.62 6.10 -9.15
C LEU A 68 56.37 6.74 -7.98
N PRO A 69 57.72 6.59 -7.91
CA PRO A 69 58.51 7.13 -6.80
C PRO A 69 58.69 8.65 -6.93
N ALA A 70 58.63 9.35 -5.80
CA ALA A 70 58.82 10.81 -5.70
C ALA A 70 60.29 11.22 -5.98
N PRO A 71 60.53 12.37 -6.65
CA PRO A 71 61.88 12.90 -6.87
C PRO A 71 62.45 13.58 -5.60
N PRO A 72 63.78 13.73 -5.49
CA PRO A 72 64.43 14.19 -4.26
C PRO A 72 64.21 15.69 -3.97
N ALA A 73 64.05 15.99 -2.68
CA ALA A 73 63.74 17.31 -2.15
C ALA A 73 64.84 18.36 -2.40
N ARG A 74 64.48 19.48 -3.02
CA ARG A 74 65.30 20.70 -3.11
C ARG A 74 65.09 21.53 -1.85
N ARG A 75 66.18 21.91 -1.16
CA ARG A 75 66.13 22.83 -0.01
C ARG A 75 65.79 24.25 -0.47
N LEU A 76 64.71 24.82 0.05
CA LEU A 76 64.37 26.24 -0.08
C LEU A 76 65.04 27.06 1.04
N PRO A 77 65.35 28.35 0.80
CA PRO A 77 65.99 29.23 1.79
C PRO A 77 65.02 29.62 2.94
N PRO A 78 65.53 30.13 4.07
CA PRO A 78 64.69 30.39 5.24
C PRO A 78 63.76 31.59 5.02
N MET A 79 62.48 31.41 5.32
CA MET A 79 61.49 32.49 5.35
C MET A 79 61.65 33.35 6.61
N PRO A 80 61.38 34.67 6.54
CA PRO A 80 61.40 35.57 7.69
C PRO A 80 60.24 35.32 8.66
N ALA A 81 60.40 35.83 9.88
CA ALA A 81 59.59 35.55 11.07
C ALA A 81 58.07 35.74 10.87
N ARG A 82 57.31 34.75 11.39
CA ARG A 82 55.84 34.67 11.44
C ARG A 82 55.21 35.91 12.09
N LEU A 83 54.27 36.53 11.40
CA LEU A 83 53.19 37.30 12.02
C LEU A 83 52.21 36.32 12.71
N PRO A 84 51.47 36.76 13.76
CA PRO A 84 50.52 35.91 14.45
C PRO A 84 49.46 35.40 13.47
N THR A 85 49.30 34.08 13.41
CA THR A 85 48.24 33.44 12.63
C THR A 85 46.93 33.63 13.41
N PRO A 86 45.85 34.15 12.80
CA PRO A 86 44.54 34.14 13.46
C PRO A 86 44.13 32.69 13.73
N GLU A 87 43.32 32.49 14.77
CA GLU A 87 42.74 31.18 15.10
C GLU A 87 42.10 30.55 13.85
N PRO A 88 42.27 29.24 13.63
CA PRO A 88 41.62 28.58 12.51
C PRO A 88 40.11 28.73 12.66
N GLU A 89 39.48 29.34 11.65
CA GLU A 89 38.02 29.30 11.51
C GLU A 89 37.58 27.83 11.54
N PRO A 90 36.47 27.51 12.22
CA PRO A 90 35.95 26.14 12.23
C PRO A 90 35.77 25.69 10.77
N GLU A 91 36.33 24.52 10.44
CA GLU A 91 36.07 23.88 9.16
C GLU A 91 34.54 23.81 8.99
N PRO A 92 34.00 24.17 7.80
CA PRO A 92 32.57 24.02 7.58
C PRO A 92 32.26 22.55 7.83
N GLU A 93 31.38 22.29 8.80
CA GLU A 93 30.66 21.03 8.85
C GLU A 93 30.12 20.85 7.44
N LEU A 94 30.57 19.78 6.77
CA LEU A 94 29.90 19.30 5.58
C LEU A 94 28.49 19.00 6.05
N GLU A 95 27.59 19.97 5.87
CA GLU A 95 26.17 19.72 5.75
C GLU A 95 26.12 18.63 4.68
N GLU A 96 25.95 17.39 5.14
CA GLU A 96 25.50 16.32 4.28
C GLU A 96 24.25 16.92 3.66
N GLU A 97 24.36 17.34 2.39
CA GLU A 97 23.21 17.70 1.59
C GLU A 97 22.33 16.47 1.70
N GLU A 98 21.34 16.51 2.59
CA GLU A 98 20.21 15.60 2.59
C GLU A 98 19.63 15.82 1.21
N GLU A 99 20.11 15.03 0.24
CA GLU A 99 19.49 14.88 -1.06
C GLU A 99 18.04 14.64 -0.70
N SER A 100 17.21 15.65 -0.99
CA SER A 100 15.83 15.65 -0.56
C SER A 100 15.22 14.40 -1.19
N LEU A 101 15.09 13.33 -0.40
CA LEU A 101 14.50 12.08 -0.84
C LEU A 101 13.06 12.46 -1.18
N ALA A 102 12.82 12.68 -2.47
CA ALA A 102 11.53 13.12 -2.95
C ALA A 102 10.49 12.13 -2.41
N CYS A 103 9.48 12.64 -1.72
CA CYS A 103 8.53 11.80 -1.02
C CYS A 103 7.95 10.76 -1.99
N ILE A 104 8.20 9.47 -1.72
CA ILE A 104 7.83 8.35 -2.61
C ILE A 104 6.32 8.32 -2.94
N LYS A 105 5.48 8.83 -2.03
CA LYS A 105 4.02 8.97 -2.23
C LYS A 105 3.65 10.10 -3.18
N CYS A 106 4.44 11.17 -3.23
CA CYS A 106 4.20 12.37 -4.02
C CYS A 106 5.00 12.40 -5.33
N HIS A 107 5.97 11.51 -5.47
CA HIS A 107 6.78 11.39 -6.67
C HIS A 107 5.90 11.10 -7.90
N ASP A 108 6.12 11.84 -8.99
CA ASP A 108 5.42 11.60 -10.25
C ASP A 108 5.99 10.38 -10.95
N TRP A 109 5.26 9.26 -10.88
CA TRP A 109 5.65 8.00 -11.50
C TRP A 109 5.28 7.91 -12.98
N SER A 110 4.60 8.91 -13.56
CA SER A 110 4.04 8.82 -14.91
C SER A 110 5.07 8.51 -15.98
N PHE A 111 6.28 9.07 -15.87
CA PHE A 111 7.35 8.84 -16.83
C PHE A 111 7.93 7.42 -16.71
N VAL A 112 8.19 6.95 -15.49
CA VAL A 112 8.66 5.58 -15.22
C VAL A 112 7.64 4.54 -15.65
N ASP A 113 6.37 4.75 -15.29
CA ASP A 113 5.26 3.87 -15.63
C ASP A 113 5.04 3.81 -17.16
N SER A 114 5.09 4.98 -17.84
CA SER A 114 4.98 5.05 -19.30
C SER A 114 6.11 4.31 -20.01
N HIS A 115 7.35 4.47 -19.55
CA HIS A 115 8.50 3.73 -20.08
C HIS A 115 8.33 2.21 -19.90
N ALA A 116 8.02 1.76 -18.69
CA ALA A 116 7.83 0.33 -18.39
C ALA A 116 6.70 -0.30 -19.22
N SER A 117 5.64 0.45 -19.52
CA SER A 117 4.54 0.00 -20.39
C SER A 117 4.97 -0.30 -21.84
N GLY A 118 6.07 0.29 -22.29
CA GLY A 118 6.61 0.15 -23.65
C GLY A 118 7.28 -1.21 -23.94
N PHE A 119 7.39 -2.09 -22.95
CA PHE A 119 8.07 -3.38 -23.06
C PHE A 119 7.08 -4.55 -22.92
N PRO A 120 6.30 -4.88 -23.96
CA PRO A 120 5.38 -6.00 -23.90
C PRO A 120 6.14 -7.32 -23.71
N ARG A 121 5.61 -8.21 -22.87
CA ARG A 121 6.21 -9.51 -22.54
C ARG A 121 6.62 -10.32 -23.77
N GLN A 122 5.84 -10.23 -24.84
CA GLN A 122 6.06 -10.98 -26.08
C GLN A 122 7.32 -10.55 -26.84
N SER A 123 7.85 -9.34 -26.60
CA SER A 123 9.13 -8.89 -27.18
C SER A 123 10.34 -9.22 -26.30
N VAL A 124 10.13 -9.75 -25.09
CA VAL A 124 11.22 -10.07 -24.17
C VAL A 124 11.90 -11.37 -24.57
N THR A 125 13.20 -11.29 -24.83
CA THR A 125 14.03 -12.46 -25.20
C THR A 125 14.73 -13.09 -24.00
N SER A 126 15.12 -12.28 -23.00
CA SER A 126 15.77 -12.72 -21.76
C SER A 126 15.52 -11.73 -20.62
N LEU A 127 15.63 -12.21 -19.37
CA LEU A 127 15.50 -11.36 -18.18
C LEU A 127 16.60 -10.28 -18.10
N PRO A 128 17.90 -10.57 -18.36
CA PRO A 128 18.93 -9.53 -18.31
C PRO A 128 18.70 -8.38 -19.30
N LEU A 129 18.28 -8.70 -20.54
CA LEU A 129 17.99 -7.66 -21.53
C LEU A 129 16.78 -6.82 -21.14
N LEU A 130 15.73 -7.46 -20.62
CA LEU A 130 14.55 -6.74 -20.10
C LEU A 130 14.96 -5.77 -19.00
N VAL A 131 15.75 -6.22 -18.03
CA VAL A 131 16.18 -5.40 -16.90
C VAL A 131 17.05 -4.24 -17.35
N GLU A 132 18.02 -4.49 -18.24
CA GLU A 132 18.85 -3.42 -18.83
C GLU A 132 17.95 -2.34 -19.47
N GLN A 133 16.99 -2.73 -20.30
CA GLN A 133 16.10 -1.80 -20.99
C GLN A 133 15.11 -1.09 -20.06
N LEU A 134 14.60 -1.78 -19.03
CA LEU A 134 13.67 -1.19 -18.07
C LEU A 134 14.35 -0.17 -17.16
N THR A 135 15.62 -0.40 -16.82
CA THR A 135 16.28 0.29 -15.70
C THR A 135 17.37 1.26 -16.10
N SER A 136 17.94 1.16 -17.31
CA SER A 136 19.03 2.05 -17.74
C SER A 136 18.71 3.55 -17.76
N PRO A 137 17.45 4.01 -17.95
CA PRO A 137 17.16 5.45 -17.90
C PRO A 137 17.16 6.05 -16.48
N TRP A 138 17.18 5.22 -15.44
CA TRP A 138 16.99 5.64 -14.05
C TRP A 138 18.29 5.53 -13.27
N ASP A 139 18.58 6.54 -12.45
CA ASP A 139 19.71 6.51 -11.53
C ASP A 139 19.28 5.95 -10.17
N SER A 140 18.13 6.40 -9.65
CA SER A 140 17.55 6.01 -8.35
C SER A 140 17.18 4.53 -8.29
N GLU A 141 17.45 3.89 -7.15
CA GLU A 141 17.03 2.53 -6.88
C GLU A 141 15.49 2.42 -6.85
N THR A 142 14.83 3.44 -6.29
CA THR A 142 13.36 3.52 -6.24
C THR A 142 12.74 3.55 -7.64
N GLU A 143 13.25 4.34 -8.57
CA GLU A 143 12.74 4.39 -9.95
C GLU A 143 12.93 3.06 -10.69
N LYS A 144 14.09 2.39 -10.50
CA LYS A 144 14.33 1.05 -11.06
C LYS A 144 13.33 0.02 -10.52
N ALA A 145 13.11 0.03 -9.20
CA ALA A 145 12.12 -0.84 -8.57
C ALA A 145 10.70 -0.53 -9.07
N ARG A 146 10.36 0.75 -9.26
CA ARG A 146 9.07 1.17 -9.82
C ARG A 146 8.86 0.66 -11.24
N ALA A 147 9.88 0.77 -12.10
CA ALA A 147 9.81 0.27 -13.47
C ALA A 147 9.52 -1.24 -13.50
N ILE A 148 10.18 -2.02 -12.64
CA ILE A 148 9.94 -3.47 -12.50
C ILE A 148 8.52 -3.74 -12.00
N PHE A 149 8.09 -3.04 -10.93
CA PHE A 149 6.76 -3.17 -10.35
C PHE A 149 5.65 -2.90 -11.36
N TYR A 150 5.76 -1.80 -12.12
CA TYR A 150 4.79 -1.43 -13.15
C TYR A 150 4.82 -2.41 -14.34
N TRP A 151 6.01 -2.83 -14.76
CA TRP A 151 6.14 -3.82 -15.83
C TRP A 151 5.42 -5.13 -15.49
N LEU A 152 5.55 -5.62 -14.24
CA LEU A 152 4.82 -6.80 -13.77
C LEU A 152 3.31 -6.61 -13.82
N HIS A 153 2.81 -5.44 -13.43
CA HIS A 153 1.39 -5.10 -13.57
C HIS A 153 0.91 -5.23 -15.02
N CYS A 154 1.66 -4.72 -16.00
CA CYS A 154 1.25 -4.77 -17.40
C CYS A 154 1.31 -6.16 -18.02
N ASN A 155 2.25 -7.00 -17.57
CA ASN A 155 2.69 -8.18 -18.34
C ASN A 155 2.36 -9.52 -17.70
N ILE A 156 2.10 -9.56 -16.39
CA ILE A 156 1.80 -10.79 -15.67
C ILE A 156 0.34 -10.74 -15.19
N VAL A 157 -0.37 -11.82 -15.45
CA VAL A 157 -1.77 -12.04 -15.07
C VAL A 157 -1.82 -13.05 -13.92
N TYR A 158 -2.74 -12.84 -12.97
CA TYR A 158 -2.89 -13.78 -11.86
C TYR A 158 -3.43 -15.13 -12.34
N ASP A 159 -2.79 -16.22 -11.96
CA ASP A 159 -3.20 -17.59 -12.32
C ASP A 159 -4.37 -18.07 -11.44
N VAL A 160 -5.56 -17.64 -11.83
CA VAL A 160 -6.84 -17.94 -11.17
C VAL A 160 -7.12 -19.45 -11.11
N ASP A 161 -6.81 -20.16 -12.19
CA ASP A 161 -7.13 -21.59 -12.31
C ASP A 161 -6.24 -22.43 -11.38
N SER A 162 -4.93 -22.17 -11.36
CA SER A 162 -4.01 -22.83 -10.43
C SER A 162 -4.35 -22.49 -8.98
N PHE A 163 -4.72 -21.24 -8.69
CA PHE A 163 -5.13 -20.81 -7.36
C PHE A 163 -6.38 -21.55 -6.86
N PHE A 164 -7.48 -21.54 -7.63
CA PHE A 164 -8.74 -22.17 -7.21
C PHE A 164 -8.73 -23.70 -7.26
N SER A 165 -7.92 -24.30 -8.13
CA SER A 165 -7.76 -25.76 -8.15
C SER A 165 -6.83 -26.28 -7.05
N GLY A 166 -6.10 -25.38 -6.37
CA GLY A 166 -5.08 -25.75 -5.38
C GLY A 166 -3.82 -26.38 -5.99
N ASN A 167 -3.72 -26.42 -7.33
CA ASN A 167 -2.57 -26.99 -8.05
C ASN A 167 -1.47 -25.95 -8.24
N ILE A 168 -1.10 -25.27 -7.16
CA ILE A 168 -0.05 -24.25 -7.18
C ILE A 168 1.31 -24.95 -7.20
N SER A 169 1.96 -24.95 -8.36
CA SER A 169 3.36 -25.38 -8.50
C SER A 169 4.30 -24.19 -8.39
N ALA A 170 5.49 -24.40 -7.82
CA ALA A 170 6.56 -23.41 -7.89
C ALA A 170 6.87 -23.09 -9.37
N SER A 171 6.86 -21.81 -9.72
CA SER A 171 7.20 -21.30 -11.05
C SER A 171 8.54 -20.58 -10.98
N SER A 172 9.47 -20.91 -11.88
CA SER A 172 10.71 -20.14 -12.00
C SER A 172 10.42 -18.75 -12.61
N PRO A 173 11.27 -17.74 -12.38
CA PRO A 173 11.14 -16.44 -13.05
C PRO A 173 11.00 -16.55 -14.57
N GLU A 174 11.75 -17.44 -15.22
CA GLU A 174 11.67 -17.68 -16.67
C GLU A 174 10.35 -18.32 -17.09
N GLN A 175 9.79 -19.21 -16.26
CA GLN A 175 8.49 -19.82 -16.52
C GLN A 175 7.38 -18.77 -16.40
N THR A 176 7.42 -17.93 -15.36
CA THR A 176 6.49 -16.81 -15.18
C THR A 176 6.58 -15.82 -16.34
N LEU A 177 7.79 -15.46 -16.78
CA LEU A 177 8.00 -14.62 -17.96
C LEU A 177 7.41 -15.27 -19.22
N ARG A 178 7.59 -16.58 -19.40
CA ARG A 178 7.14 -17.30 -20.61
C ARG A 178 5.63 -17.48 -20.66
N SER A 179 5.00 -17.82 -19.54
CA SER A 179 3.53 -17.98 -19.46
C SER A 179 2.81 -16.65 -19.42
N GLY A 180 3.38 -15.64 -18.74
CA GLY A 180 2.66 -14.44 -18.33
C GLY A 180 1.65 -14.70 -17.22
N LEU A 181 1.76 -15.84 -16.51
CA LEU A 181 0.84 -16.27 -15.46
C LEU A 181 1.62 -16.56 -14.17
N ALA A 182 1.13 -16.07 -13.03
CA ALA A 182 1.67 -16.38 -11.72
C ALA A 182 0.64 -16.19 -10.60
N VAL A 183 0.87 -16.88 -9.48
CA VAL A 183 0.31 -16.49 -8.17
C VAL A 183 1.31 -15.61 -7.42
N CYS A 184 1.00 -15.19 -6.20
CA CYS A 184 1.83 -14.30 -5.39
C CYS A 184 3.32 -14.70 -5.32
N ASP A 185 3.62 -15.99 -5.11
CA ASP A 185 5.00 -16.48 -5.07
C ASP A 185 5.77 -16.26 -6.40
N GLY A 186 5.07 -16.39 -7.53
CA GLY A 186 5.64 -16.16 -8.86
C GLY A 186 5.88 -14.68 -9.16
N TYR A 187 4.99 -13.79 -8.71
CA TYR A 187 5.21 -12.34 -8.77
C TYR A 187 6.42 -11.94 -7.92
N ALA A 188 6.45 -12.36 -6.65
CA ALA A 188 7.52 -12.01 -5.74
C ALA A 188 8.88 -12.60 -6.17
N GLY A 189 8.88 -13.82 -6.73
CA GLY A 189 10.08 -14.45 -7.29
C GLY A 189 10.59 -13.74 -8.54
N LEU A 190 9.72 -13.40 -9.48
CA LEU A 190 10.13 -12.67 -10.69
C LEU A 190 10.59 -11.25 -10.36
N PHE A 191 9.93 -10.56 -9.44
CA PHE A 191 10.40 -9.26 -8.95
C PHE A 191 11.82 -9.36 -8.38
N SER A 192 12.07 -10.32 -7.48
CA SER A 192 13.40 -10.52 -6.87
C SER A 192 14.49 -10.79 -7.91
N GLU A 193 14.20 -11.59 -8.94
CA GLU A 193 15.17 -11.88 -10.01
C GLU A 193 15.49 -10.62 -10.83
N LEU A 194 14.46 -9.88 -11.25
CA LEU A 194 14.63 -8.63 -12.00
C LEU A 194 15.39 -7.58 -11.17
N ALA A 195 15.08 -7.46 -9.88
CA ALA A 195 15.74 -6.56 -8.95
C ALA A 195 17.22 -6.92 -8.78
N SER A 196 17.55 -8.22 -8.61
CA SER A 196 18.93 -8.66 -8.50
C SER A 196 19.76 -8.38 -9.75
N LEU A 197 19.15 -8.46 -10.95
CA LEU A 197 19.83 -8.22 -12.22
C LEU A 197 20.22 -6.76 -12.45
N CYS A 198 19.51 -5.79 -11.83
CA CYS A 198 19.90 -4.37 -11.82
C CYS A 198 20.64 -3.94 -10.54
N GLY A 199 21.04 -4.89 -9.70
CA GLY A 199 21.84 -4.63 -8.50
C GLY A 199 21.06 -4.22 -7.26
N LEU A 200 19.73 -4.26 -7.30
CA LEU A 200 18.89 -4.00 -6.13
C LEU A 200 18.94 -5.18 -5.15
N GLN A 201 18.95 -4.87 -3.86
CA GLN A 201 18.85 -5.87 -2.81
C GLN A 201 17.37 -6.14 -2.50
N ALA A 202 16.86 -7.31 -2.91
CA ALA A 202 15.46 -7.69 -2.74
C ALA A 202 15.32 -9.09 -2.14
N HIS A 203 14.61 -9.20 -1.03
CA HIS A 203 14.29 -10.45 -0.36
C HIS A 203 12.82 -10.83 -0.59
N LYS A 204 12.57 -12.06 -1.05
CA LYS A 204 11.22 -12.60 -1.06
C LYS A 204 10.77 -12.91 0.37
N VAL A 205 9.65 -12.34 0.78
CA VAL A 205 9.02 -12.52 2.09
C VAL A 205 7.77 -13.36 1.91
N THR A 206 7.52 -14.27 2.86
CA THR A 206 6.29 -15.08 2.91
C THR A 206 5.58 -14.86 4.24
N GLY A 207 4.25 -14.91 4.22
CA GLY A 207 3.45 -14.70 5.42
C GLY A 207 1.95 -14.73 5.14
N PHE A 208 1.19 -14.08 6.02
CA PHE A 208 -0.26 -14.02 5.92
C PHE A 208 -0.71 -12.69 5.32
N GLY A 209 -1.52 -12.77 4.25
CA GLY A 209 -2.24 -11.66 3.66
C GLY A 209 -3.73 -11.70 4.05
N LYS A 210 -4.29 -10.58 4.54
CA LYS A 210 -5.76 -10.36 4.64
C LYS A 210 -6.36 -10.09 3.26
N GLY A 211 -6.17 -11.03 2.33
CA GLY A 211 -6.50 -10.93 0.91
C GLY A 211 -7.85 -11.54 0.52
N TYR A 212 -7.99 -11.97 -0.74
CA TYR A 212 -9.19 -12.65 -1.23
C TYR A 212 -9.54 -13.86 -0.35
N GLY A 213 -10.81 -13.95 0.07
CA GLY A 213 -11.31 -15.02 0.92
C GLY A 213 -11.05 -14.84 2.42
N TYR A 214 -10.29 -13.81 2.83
CA TYR A 214 -10.22 -13.44 4.24
C TYR A 214 -11.58 -12.95 4.73
N GLN A 215 -11.94 -13.35 5.95
CA GLN A 215 -13.11 -12.89 6.67
C GLN A 215 -12.66 -12.46 8.06
N PRO A 216 -13.02 -11.26 8.53
CA PRO A 216 -12.73 -10.83 9.90
C PRO A 216 -13.29 -11.83 10.92
N LEU A 217 -12.56 -12.01 12.02
CA LEU A 217 -13.02 -12.86 13.11
C LEU A 217 -14.21 -12.18 13.83
N SER A 218 -15.15 -13.00 14.30
CA SER A 218 -16.26 -12.47 15.09
C SER A 218 -15.75 -11.84 16.40
N PRO A 219 -16.33 -10.72 16.86
CA PRO A 219 -15.91 -10.09 18.11
C PRO A 219 -15.85 -11.08 19.28
N GLY A 220 -14.74 -11.06 20.04
CA GLY A 220 -14.50 -11.97 21.16
C GLY A 220 -14.00 -13.36 20.79
N SER A 221 -13.72 -13.63 19.51
CA SER A 221 -13.04 -14.86 19.09
C SER A 221 -11.59 -14.89 19.54
N HIS A 222 -11.03 -16.09 19.72
CA HIS A 222 -9.59 -16.27 19.94
C HIS A 222 -8.82 -16.26 18.61
N ALA A 223 -7.58 -15.78 18.65
CA ALA A 223 -6.69 -15.84 17.51
C ALA A 223 -6.45 -17.30 17.06
N PRO A 224 -6.64 -17.63 15.76
CA PRO A 224 -6.29 -18.94 15.23
C PRO A 224 -4.77 -19.13 15.22
N PRO A 225 -4.26 -20.35 15.00
CA PRO A 225 -2.83 -20.58 14.79
C PRO A 225 -2.29 -19.76 13.59
N GLU A 226 -1.04 -19.33 13.70
CA GLU A 226 -0.33 -18.68 12.59
C GLU A 226 -0.32 -19.57 11.34
N SER A 227 -0.51 -18.93 10.19
CA SER A 227 -0.44 -19.57 8.88
C SER A 227 0.17 -18.62 7.87
N SER A 228 0.59 -19.15 6.72
CA SER A 228 1.14 -18.37 5.61
C SER A 228 0.34 -18.69 4.35
N ASN A 229 -0.08 -17.67 3.62
CA ASN A 229 -0.92 -17.78 2.42
C ASN A 229 -0.51 -16.80 1.31
N HIS A 230 0.54 -15.99 1.52
CA HIS A 230 0.90 -14.91 0.62
C HIS A 230 2.42 -14.66 0.58
N ALA A 231 2.87 -13.99 -0.48
CA ALA A 231 4.28 -13.68 -0.72
C ALA A 231 4.44 -12.30 -1.37
N TRP A 232 5.47 -11.56 -0.95
CA TRP A 232 5.82 -10.21 -1.40
C TRP A 232 7.33 -10.00 -1.28
N ASN A 233 7.82 -8.75 -1.42
CA ASN A 233 9.25 -8.43 -1.36
C ASN A 233 9.57 -7.39 -0.28
N CYS A 234 10.75 -7.52 0.32
CA CYS A 234 11.43 -6.48 1.10
C CYS A 234 12.65 -6.02 0.30
N VAL A 235 12.76 -4.73 0.00
CA VAL A 235 13.73 -4.18 -0.96
C VAL A 235 14.43 -2.98 -0.35
N LEU A 236 15.76 -2.92 -0.46
CA LEU A 236 16.52 -1.72 -0.09
C LEU A 236 16.44 -0.73 -1.26
N LEU A 237 15.87 0.45 -0.99
CA LEU A 237 15.69 1.52 -1.96
C LEU A 237 16.26 2.82 -1.41
N ASP A 238 17.28 3.37 -2.08
CA ASP A 238 17.89 4.66 -1.78
C ASP A 238 18.27 4.79 -0.28
N GLY A 239 18.77 3.69 0.30
CA GLY A 239 19.21 3.60 1.69
C GLY A 239 18.15 3.11 2.70
N GLU A 240 16.89 2.89 2.29
CA GLU A 240 15.80 2.48 3.18
C GLU A 240 15.19 1.13 2.79
N TRP A 241 14.97 0.23 3.75
CA TRP A 241 14.24 -1.01 3.51
C TRP A 241 12.74 -0.76 3.39
N ARG A 242 12.13 -1.22 2.30
CA ARG A 242 10.70 -1.04 2.00
C ARG A 242 10.02 -2.34 1.62
N LEU A 243 8.72 -2.43 1.88
CA LEU A 243 7.87 -3.57 1.51
C LEU A 243 7.13 -3.27 0.20
N ILE A 244 7.19 -4.19 -0.75
CA ILE A 244 6.54 -4.08 -2.07
C ILE A 244 5.78 -5.36 -2.36
N ASP A 245 4.51 -5.23 -2.73
CA ASP A 245 3.70 -6.34 -3.23
C ASP A 245 3.30 -6.11 -4.70
N ALA A 246 4.11 -6.64 -5.62
CA ALA A 246 3.83 -6.60 -7.05
C ALA A 246 2.59 -7.41 -7.46
N CYS A 247 2.18 -8.41 -6.67
CA CYS A 247 1.01 -9.22 -6.96
C CYS A 247 -0.28 -8.41 -6.73
N TRP A 248 -0.43 -7.81 -5.56
CA TRP A 248 -1.58 -6.95 -5.26
C TRP A 248 -1.50 -5.60 -5.95
N GLY A 249 -0.28 -5.15 -6.29
CA GLY A 249 -0.03 -4.00 -7.18
C GLY A 249 -0.55 -4.20 -8.60
N ALA A 250 -0.50 -5.43 -9.11
CA ALA A 250 -0.95 -5.75 -10.47
C ALA A 250 -2.46 -5.83 -10.62
N GLY A 251 -3.19 -6.24 -9.59
CA GLY A 251 -4.65 -6.40 -9.65
C GLY A 251 -5.22 -7.13 -8.44
N ALA A 252 -6.49 -7.51 -8.53
CA ALA A 252 -7.21 -8.18 -7.45
C ALA A 252 -8.15 -9.27 -7.98
N LEU A 253 -8.41 -10.29 -7.16
CA LEU A 253 -9.50 -11.23 -7.39
C LEU A 253 -10.82 -10.60 -6.94
N MET A 254 -11.81 -10.58 -7.83
CA MET A 254 -13.17 -10.11 -7.57
C MET A 254 -14.16 -11.15 -8.07
N ASN A 255 -15.03 -11.65 -7.18
CA ASN A 255 -16.05 -12.65 -7.51
C ASN A 255 -15.50 -13.88 -8.26
N GLY A 256 -14.31 -14.37 -7.87
CA GLY A 256 -13.66 -15.51 -8.51
C GLY A 256 -12.97 -15.20 -9.85
N THR A 257 -12.88 -13.94 -10.25
CA THR A 257 -12.22 -13.51 -11.50
C THR A 257 -11.07 -12.54 -11.22
N TYR A 258 -10.01 -12.60 -12.03
CA TYR A 258 -8.93 -11.63 -11.94
C TYR A 258 -9.32 -10.31 -12.61
N ASN A 259 -9.25 -9.23 -11.84
CA ASN A 259 -9.38 -7.86 -12.32
C ASN A 259 -8.01 -7.20 -12.30
N GLN A 260 -7.42 -7.03 -13.49
CA GLN A 260 -6.19 -6.27 -13.65
C GLN A 260 -6.50 -4.80 -13.38
N ARG A 261 -5.92 -4.25 -12.31
CA ARG A 261 -6.12 -2.87 -11.87
C ARG A 261 -4.88 -2.45 -11.11
N PHE A 262 -4.20 -1.45 -11.63
CA PHE A 262 -3.00 -0.95 -10.99
C PHE A 262 -3.30 -0.36 -9.61
N ALA A 263 -2.55 -0.79 -8.61
CA ALA A 263 -2.69 -0.34 -7.23
C ALA A 263 -1.31 0.10 -6.70
N PRO A 264 -0.92 1.37 -6.94
CA PRO A 264 0.42 1.86 -6.62
C PRO A 264 0.69 1.95 -5.10
N VAL A 265 -0.34 1.92 -4.26
CA VAL A 265 -0.21 1.83 -2.79
C VAL A 265 0.70 0.68 -2.36
N TRP A 266 0.68 -0.45 -3.08
CA TRP A 266 1.53 -1.61 -2.77
C TRP A 266 3.01 -1.44 -3.14
N PHE A 267 3.38 -0.27 -3.64
CA PHE A 267 4.76 0.14 -3.87
C PHE A 267 5.28 1.13 -2.83
N TYR A 268 4.42 2.08 -2.39
CA TYR A 268 4.85 3.21 -1.56
C TYR A 268 4.30 3.21 -0.13
N SER A 269 3.43 2.27 0.24
CA SER A 269 2.87 2.19 1.59
C SER A 269 3.97 2.09 2.64
N SER A 270 3.80 2.80 3.75
CA SER A 270 4.72 2.65 4.89
C SER A 270 4.59 1.24 5.49
N PRO A 271 5.59 0.77 6.27
CA PRO A 271 5.51 -0.50 6.97
C PRO A 271 4.24 -0.66 7.83
N THR A 272 3.79 0.44 8.44
CA THR A 272 2.55 0.49 9.22
C THR A 272 1.31 0.27 8.36
N GLU A 273 1.23 0.91 7.19
CA GLU A 273 0.11 0.79 6.25
C GLU A 273 0.09 -0.60 5.61
N PHE A 274 1.24 -1.07 5.16
CA PHE A 274 1.42 -2.38 4.53
C PHE A 274 1.08 -3.52 5.52
N GLY A 275 1.52 -3.37 6.77
CA GLY A 275 1.35 -4.34 7.86
C GLY A 275 -0.09 -4.57 8.31
N ARG A 276 -1.04 -3.67 7.99
CA ARG A 276 -2.47 -3.91 8.26
C ARG A 276 -3.01 -5.13 7.54
N ARG A 277 -2.44 -5.44 6.37
CA ARG A 277 -2.88 -6.57 5.54
C ARG A 277 -1.82 -7.63 5.33
N HIS A 278 -0.59 -7.40 5.77
CA HIS A 278 0.53 -8.33 5.62
C HIS A 278 1.22 -8.61 6.94
N PHE A 279 1.22 -9.87 7.34
CA PHE A 279 1.95 -10.34 8.52
C PHE A 279 3.04 -11.31 8.09
N PRO A 280 4.33 -10.94 8.15
CA PRO A 280 5.41 -11.81 7.71
C PRO A 280 5.63 -12.98 8.67
N THR A 281 6.02 -14.13 8.13
CA THR A 281 6.42 -15.30 8.94
C THR A 281 7.63 -14.97 9.80
N ASP A 282 8.61 -14.27 9.22
CA ASP A 282 9.73 -13.67 9.93
C ASP A 282 9.38 -12.22 10.28
N ARG A 283 9.21 -11.97 11.59
CA ARG A 283 8.75 -10.69 12.13
C ARG A 283 9.72 -9.54 11.91
N SER A 284 10.99 -9.82 11.57
CA SER A 284 11.94 -8.76 11.22
C SER A 284 11.50 -7.98 9.97
N TYR A 285 10.73 -8.59 9.07
CA TYR A 285 10.18 -7.94 7.88
C TYR A 285 8.91 -7.12 8.15
N GLN A 286 8.54 -6.89 9.42
CA GLN A 286 7.50 -5.89 9.70
C GLN A 286 8.01 -4.47 9.47
N LEU A 287 9.33 -4.23 9.61
CA LEU A 287 9.99 -2.93 9.42
C LEU A 287 9.35 -1.76 10.21
N ARG A 288 8.63 -2.06 11.30
CA ARG A 288 7.97 -1.03 12.13
C ARG A 288 8.94 -0.52 13.18
N SER A 289 9.10 0.80 13.26
CA SER A 289 9.85 1.45 14.33
C SER A 289 9.04 1.50 15.63
N GLU A 290 9.68 1.80 16.76
CA GLU A 290 8.98 2.06 18.02
C GLU A 290 8.09 3.32 17.94
N GLU A 291 8.48 4.32 17.15
CA GLU A 291 7.69 5.53 16.89
C GLU A 291 6.39 5.21 16.12
N ASP A 292 6.43 4.17 15.27
CA ASP A 292 5.28 3.60 14.59
C ASP A 292 4.43 2.67 15.48
N GLY A 293 4.70 2.62 16.79
CA GLY A 293 4.02 1.71 17.73
C GLY A 293 4.60 0.29 17.77
N GLY A 294 5.77 0.07 17.16
CA GLY A 294 6.54 -1.16 17.24
C GLY A 294 5.98 -2.33 16.41
N PRO A 295 6.63 -3.50 16.48
CA PRO A 295 6.15 -4.73 15.85
C PRO A 295 4.83 -5.21 16.45
N VAL A 296 3.90 -5.61 15.57
CA VAL A 296 2.57 -6.13 15.93
C VAL A 296 2.65 -7.64 16.13
N SER A 297 1.96 -8.17 17.14
CA SER A 297 1.83 -9.61 17.36
C SER A 297 0.83 -10.25 16.40
N TRP A 298 0.87 -11.57 16.23
CA TRP A 298 -0.11 -12.28 15.40
C TRP A 298 -1.54 -12.08 15.91
N GLU A 299 -1.72 -12.11 17.23
CA GLU A 299 -3.02 -11.96 17.87
C GLU A 299 -3.61 -10.57 17.59
N GLU A 300 -2.83 -9.51 17.78
CA GLU A 300 -3.24 -8.14 17.44
C GLU A 300 -3.56 -8.02 15.95
N PHE A 301 -2.69 -8.53 15.07
CA PHE A 301 -2.91 -8.47 13.62
C PHE A 301 -4.19 -9.19 13.19
N ILE A 302 -4.44 -10.42 13.67
CA ILE A 302 -5.55 -11.24 13.18
C ILE A 302 -6.89 -10.86 13.79
N LEU A 303 -6.88 -10.31 15.01
CA LEU A 303 -8.07 -9.80 15.71
C LEU A 303 -8.39 -8.34 15.36
N ASP A 304 -7.47 -7.62 14.72
CA ASP A 304 -7.69 -6.26 14.24
C ASP A 304 -8.93 -6.20 13.31
N THR A 305 -9.84 -5.29 13.64
CA THR A 305 -11.15 -5.13 13.00
C THR A 305 -11.08 -4.20 11.80
N ASP A 306 -11.99 -4.38 10.85
CA ASP A 306 -12.09 -3.46 9.72
C ASP A 306 -12.46 -2.04 10.19
N GLY A 307 -11.90 -1.05 9.49
CA GLY A 307 -12.27 0.36 9.63
C GLY A 307 -13.60 0.71 8.98
N PRO A 308 -13.95 2.01 8.89
CA PRO A 308 -15.15 2.44 8.20
C PRO A 308 -15.17 2.02 6.73
N VAL A 309 -16.37 1.94 6.16
CA VAL A 309 -16.54 1.78 4.72
C VAL A 309 -16.08 3.05 4.02
N LEU A 310 -15.07 2.94 3.15
CA LEU A 310 -14.52 4.06 2.38
C LEU A 310 -15.06 4.06 0.95
N TYR A 311 -15.38 5.24 0.42
CA TYR A 311 -15.86 5.43 -0.95
C TYR A 311 -14.74 5.91 -1.89
N GLY A 312 -14.96 5.81 -3.20
CA GLY A 312 -13.94 6.16 -4.20
C GLY A 312 -13.37 7.58 -4.04
N ASP A 313 -14.23 8.55 -3.72
CA ASP A 313 -13.82 9.95 -3.55
C ASP A 313 -12.93 10.18 -2.32
N PHE A 314 -12.95 9.26 -1.34
CA PHE A 314 -11.98 9.29 -0.24
C PHE A 314 -10.54 9.22 -0.76
N TYR A 315 -10.30 8.34 -1.73
CA TYR A 315 -8.99 8.18 -2.37
C TYR A 315 -8.72 9.29 -3.39
N ASN A 316 -9.72 9.71 -4.17
CA ASN A 316 -9.57 10.79 -5.15
C ASN A 316 -9.21 12.14 -4.49
N LEU A 317 -9.69 12.37 -3.27
CA LEU A 317 -9.35 13.53 -2.45
C LEU A 317 -8.11 13.30 -1.58
N GLU A 318 -7.35 12.24 -1.84
CA GLU A 318 -6.04 11.97 -1.25
C GLU A 318 -6.05 11.80 0.27
N PHE A 319 -7.12 11.23 0.83
CA PHE A 319 -7.18 10.96 2.27
C PHE A 319 -6.51 9.64 2.62
N SER A 320 -5.92 9.61 3.82
CA SER A 320 -5.33 8.41 4.39
C SER A 320 -6.44 7.50 4.95
N PRO A 321 -6.62 6.27 4.41
CA PRO A 321 -7.57 5.31 4.97
C PRO A 321 -7.16 4.86 6.38
N ASP A 322 -5.90 5.09 6.72
CA ASP A 322 -5.20 4.56 7.86
C ASP A 322 -5.23 5.50 9.06
N LEU A 323 -5.45 6.79 8.81
CA LEU A 323 -5.54 7.83 9.83
C LEU A 323 -6.98 8.32 10.05
N VAL A 324 -7.96 7.76 9.34
CA VAL A 324 -9.37 8.10 9.56
C VAL A 324 -9.81 7.65 10.95
N GLN A 325 -10.49 8.54 11.68
CA GLN A 325 -11.03 8.24 13.00
C GLN A 325 -12.56 8.42 13.02
N PRO A 326 -13.30 7.54 13.72
CA PRO A 326 -12.83 6.31 14.36
C PRO A 326 -12.31 5.26 13.36
N ASN A 327 -11.26 4.54 13.72
CA ASN A 327 -10.65 3.50 12.87
C ASN A 327 -11.35 2.13 12.96
N VAL A 328 -12.59 2.10 13.42
CA VAL A 328 -13.45 0.92 13.54
C VAL A 328 -14.67 1.06 12.65
N ALA A 329 -15.24 -0.03 12.15
CA ALA A 329 -16.47 -0.01 11.35
C ALA A 329 -17.72 0.38 12.17
N GLU A 330 -17.73 0.01 13.45
CA GLU A 330 -18.88 0.18 14.36
C GLU A 330 -18.54 1.13 15.51
N ILE A 331 -19.42 2.10 15.74
CA ILE A 331 -19.28 3.09 16.81
C ILE A 331 -20.32 2.77 17.90
N GLN A 332 -19.86 2.71 19.15
CA GLN A 332 -20.73 2.51 20.32
C GLN A 332 -21.10 3.85 20.94
N GLY A 333 -22.39 4.04 21.26
CA GLY A 333 -22.90 5.18 22.03
C GLY A 333 -23.44 4.76 23.40
N PRO A 334 -23.85 5.73 24.25
CA PRO A 334 -23.76 7.18 24.06
C PRO A 334 -22.38 7.75 24.42
N GLY A 335 -22.04 8.91 23.87
CA GLY A 335 -20.80 9.62 24.20
C GLY A 335 -20.33 10.58 23.12
N TYR A 336 -19.27 11.32 23.41
CA TYR A 336 -18.56 12.08 22.37
C TYR A 336 -17.65 11.16 21.57
N VAL A 337 -17.73 11.29 20.26
CA VAL A 337 -16.88 10.58 19.31
C VAL A 337 -16.08 11.61 18.53
N ASN A 338 -14.77 11.41 18.47
CA ASN A 338 -13.85 12.29 17.73
C ASN A 338 -13.67 11.73 16.33
N PHE A 339 -14.13 12.48 15.34
CA PHE A 339 -13.93 12.18 13.93
C PHE A 339 -12.72 12.97 13.44
N GLN A 340 -11.81 12.30 12.75
CA GLN A 340 -10.63 12.92 12.17
C GLN A 340 -10.34 12.38 10.77
N LEU A 341 -9.83 13.27 9.92
CA LEU A 341 -9.48 13.01 8.55
C LEU A 341 -8.12 13.66 8.25
N PHE A 342 -7.21 12.90 7.63
CA PHE A 342 -5.87 13.35 7.29
C PHE A 342 -5.58 13.08 5.82
N LYS A 343 -4.83 13.97 5.16
CA LYS A 343 -4.24 13.67 3.86
C LYS A 343 -3.29 12.48 3.98
N GLN A 344 -3.14 11.72 2.90
CA GLN A 344 -2.23 10.56 2.84
C GLN A 344 -0.74 10.93 2.90
N CYS A 345 -0.42 12.21 2.67
CA CYS A 345 0.93 12.76 2.80
C CYS A 345 0.87 14.22 3.28
N GLU A 346 1.89 14.64 4.04
CA GLU A 346 2.01 16.01 4.55
C GLU A 346 2.25 17.07 3.46
N HIS A 347 2.77 16.67 2.30
CA HIS A 347 2.99 17.55 1.15
C HIS A 347 1.70 17.95 0.44
N MET A 348 0.58 17.27 0.72
CA MET A 348 -0.71 17.58 0.08
C MET A 348 -1.34 18.83 0.70
N SER A 349 -1.90 19.69 -0.17
CA SER A 349 -2.45 20.97 0.28
C SER A 349 -3.57 20.77 1.29
N ARG A 350 -3.47 21.53 2.38
CA ARG A 350 -4.51 21.66 3.42
C ARG A 350 -5.16 23.05 3.37
N GLU A 351 -4.76 23.88 2.41
CA GLU A 351 -5.33 25.22 2.27
C GLU A 351 -6.79 25.13 1.85
N GLN A 352 -7.62 26.04 2.38
CA GLN A 352 -9.05 26.07 2.09
C GLN A 352 -9.32 26.11 0.59
N LYS A 353 -8.57 26.92 -0.18
CA LYS A 353 -8.75 27.11 -1.63
C LYS A 353 -8.61 25.82 -2.45
N ASP A 354 -7.88 24.84 -1.92
CA ASP A 354 -7.58 23.56 -2.60
C ASP A 354 -8.43 22.40 -2.04
N ASN A 355 -9.36 22.69 -1.13
CA ASN A 355 -10.13 21.67 -0.42
C ASN A 355 -11.63 22.01 -0.35
N TYR A 356 -12.44 20.98 -0.12
CA TYR A 356 -13.87 21.12 0.12
C TYR A 356 -14.17 21.27 1.61
N VAL A 357 -15.42 21.63 1.92
CA VAL A 357 -15.93 21.58 3.30
C VAL A 357 -16.38 20.16 3.61
N TYR A 358 -15.83 19.58 4.69
CA TYR A 358 -16.13 18.24 5.18
C TYR A 358 -17.06 18.29 6.40
N PHE A 359 -17.97 17.33 6.55
CA PHE A 359 -18.92 17.28 7.68
C PHE A 359 -19.41 15.87 7.99
N ILE A 360 -19.72 15.62 9.27
CA ILE A 360 -20.40 14.42 9.73
C ILE A 360 -21.92 14.62 9.63
N ASN A 361 -22.61 13.63 9.06
CA ASN A 361 -24.05 13.45 9.18
C ASN A 361 -24.35 12.29 10.14
N LEU A 362 -25.18 12.56 11.14
CA LEU A 362 -25.77 11.53 11.99
C LEU A 362 -27.11 11.01 11.41
N PRO A 363 -27.62 9.86 11.90
CA PRO A 363 -28.91 9.31 11.46
C PRO A 363 -30.11 10.26 11.58
N ASP A 364 -30.07 11.22 12.51
CA ASP A 364 -31.12 12.24 12.68
C ASP A 364 -30.99 13.43 11.71
N ASN A 365 -30.06 13.36 10.75
CA ASN A 365 -29.69 14.39 9.78
C ASN A 365 -29.00 15.63 10.37
N SER A 366 -28.63 15.62 11.65
CA SER A 366 -27.75 16.65 12.21
C SER A 366 -26.39 16.61 11.53
N LYS A 367 -25.85 17.82 11.32
CA LYS A 367 -24.62 18.03 10.56
C LYS A 367 -23.59 18.74 11.42
N THR A 368 -22.38 18.19 11.48
CA THR A 368 -21.26 18.81 12.19
C THR A 368 -20.10 18.97 11.23
N THR A 369 -19.77 20.22 10.91
CA THR A 369 -18.63 20.56 10.05
C THR A 369 -17.31 20.19 10.71
N LEU A 370 -16.40 19.55 9.97
CA LEU A 370 -15.04 19.35 10.42
C LEU A 370 -14.23 20.64 10.24
N VAL A 371 -13.35 20.91 11.21
CA VAL A 371 -12.48 22.09 11.19
C VAL A 371 -11.03 21.62 11.06
N ALA A 372 -10.25 22.31 10.22
CA ALA A 372 -8.81 22.08 10.13
C ALA A 372 -8.14 22.45 11.46
N GLY A 373 -7.48 21.48 12.08
CA GLY A 373 -6.70 21.64 13.31
C GLY A 373 -5.23 21.95 13.02
N ALA A 374 -4.52 22.42 14.05
CA ALA A 374 -3.10 22.78 13.94
C ALA A 374 -2.19 21.58 13.61
N GLU A 375 -2.59 20.37 14.03
CA GLU A 375 -1.86 19.11 13.79
C GLU A 375 -2.14 18.50 12.42
N GLY A 376 -2.81 19.24 11.52
CA GLY A 376 -3.04 18.81 10.14
C GLY A 376 -4.27 17.94 9.88
N ALA A 377 -5.01 17.57 10.93
CA ALA A 377 -6.28 16.88 10.81
C ALA A 377 -7.42 17.85 10.47
N TRP A 378 -8.39 17.44 9.66
CA TRP A 378 -9.75 17.96 9.79
C TRP A 378 -10.47 17.14 10.85
N GLY A 379 -11.10 17.79 11.84
CA GLY A 379 -11.74 17.06 12.92
C GLY A 379 -13.00 17.71 13.48
N ALA A 380 -13.81 16.87 14.12
CA ALA A 380 -15.00 17.28 14.86
C ALA A 380 -15.27 16.30 16.01
N SER A 381 -15.59 16.84 17.19
CA SER A 381 -16.14 16.07 18.31
C SER A 381 -17.67 16.10 18.23
N VAL A 382 -18.29 14.95 18.03
CA VAL A 382 -19.75 14.82 17.85
C VAL A 382 -20.33 14.00 18.99
N TYR A 383 -21.37 14.52 19.64
CA TYR A 383 -22.09 13.78 20.67
C TYR A 383 -23.10 12.82 20.05
N ILE A 384 -23.00 11.54 20.40
CA ILE A 384 -23.94 10.48 20.03
C ILE A 384 -24.95 10.28 21.17
N PRO A 385 -26.24 10.60 20.96
CA PRO A 385 -27.29 10.39 21.95
C PRO A 385 -27.52 8.92 22.27
N GLN A 386 -28.07 8.67 23.47
CA GLN A 386 -28.44 7.31 23.89
C GLN A 386 -29.51 6.72 22.96
N GLY A 387 -29.29 5.49 22.52
CA GLY A 387 -30.24 4.74 21.69
C GLY A 387 -30.26 5.14 20.21
N MET A 388 -29.41 6.06 19.77
CA MET A 388 -29.25 6.36 18.34
C MET A 388 -28.60 5.18 17.62
N LYS A 389 -29.19 4.77 16.49
CA LYS A 389 -28.72 3.68 15.63
C LYS A 389 -28.80 4.07 14.17
N GLY A 390 -27.97 3.45 13.35
CA GLY A 390 -27.95 3.66 11.91
C GLY A 390 -26.62 4.21 11.41
N ASP A 391 -26.61 4.70 10.17
CA ASP A 391 -25.38 5.11 9.49
C ASP A 391 -24.92 6.50 9.94
N VAL A 392 -23.63 6.61 10.28
CA VAL A 392 -22.92 7.89 10.39
C VAL A 392 -22.05 8.03 9.16
N SER A 393 -22.13 9.18 8.49
CA SER A 393 -21.37 9.42 7.26
C SER A 393 -20.52 10.67 7.35
N LEU A 394 -19.26 10.56 6.92
CA LEU A 394 -18.44 11.71 6.57
C LEU A 394 -18.75 12.07 5.12
N ASN A 395 -19.08 13.33 4.89
CA ASN A 395 -19.45 13.86 3.58
C ASN A 395 -18.65 15.11 3.27
N TYR A 396 -18.66 15.50 2.00
CA TYR A 396 -18.11 16.77 1.53
C TYR A 396 -19.08 17.46 0.58
N ILE A 397 -19.09 18.79 0.61
CA ILE A 397 -19.93 19.59 -0.28
C ILE A 397 -19.29 19.61 -1.67
N THR A 398 -20.01 19.11 -2.67
CA THR A 398 -19.55 19.10 -4.07
C THR A 398 -20.00 20.34 -4.83
N SER A 399 -21.17 20.88 -4.47
CA SER A 399 -21.68 22.11 -5.08
C SER A 399 -22.38 23.03 -4.08
N PHE A 400 -22.25 24.33 -4.33
CA PHE A 400 -22.83 25.41 -3.55
C PHE A 400 -23.37 26.48 -4.50
N ASP A 401 -24.69 26.74 -4.45
CA ASP A 401 -25.34 27.73 -5.32
C ASP A 401 -25.13 27.46 -6.82
N ASN A 402 -25.23 26.18 -7.21
CA ASN A 402 -25.02 25.66 -8.56
C ASN A 402 -23.60 25.86 -9.13
N ARG A 403 -22.60 26.01 -8.26
CA ARG A 403 -21.17 26.06 -8.63
C ARG A 403 -20.41 25.02 -7.84
N ASP A 404 -19.21 24.69 -8.33
CA ASP A 404 -18.24 23.90 -7.59
C ASP A 404 -17.99 24.54 -6.20
N ALA A 405 -17.93 23.71 -5.16
CA ALA A 405 -17.75 24.15 -3.77
C ALA A 405 -16.29 24.12 -3.29
N LEU A 406 -15.32 23.80 -4.16
CA LEU A 406 -13.90 23.87 -3.86
C LEU A 406 -13.53 25.29 -3.41
N GLY A 407 -12.80 25.42 -2.31
CA GLY A 407 -12.45 26.72 -1.76
C GLY A 407 -13.52 27.37 -0.86
N LEU A 408 -14.69 26.75 -0.70
CA LEU A 408 -15.75 27.26 0.19
C LEU A 408 -15.27 27.28 1.65
N SER A 409 -15.56 28.36 2.39
CA SER A 409 -15.22 28.41 3.81
C SER A 409 -16.25 27.66 4.69
N PRO A 410 -15.81 26.97 5.75
CA PRO A 410 -16.71 26.33 6.72
C PRO A 410 -17.77 27.28 7.30
N GLN A 411 -17.41 28.54 7.56
CA GLN A 411 -18.33 29.55 8.09
C GLN A 411 -19.42 29.94 7.06
N THR A 412 -19.04 30.07 5.78
CA THR A 412 -20.01 30.36 4.71
C THR A 412 -20.96 29.19 4.52
N PHE A 413 -20.44 27.96 4.55
CA PHE A 413 -21.27 26.76 4.52
C PHE A 413 -22.28 26.76 5.67
N GLN A 414 -21.81 26.90 6.90
CA GLN A 414 -22.64 26.77 8.10
C GLN A 414 -23.74 27.84 8.18
N SER A 415 -23.44 29.07 7.77
CA SER A 415 -24.43 30.17 7.71
C SER A 415 -25.44 30.06 6.56
N SER A 416 -25.22 29.15 5.61
CA SER A 416 -26.03 28.93 4.42
C SER A 416 -26.90 27.67 4.47
N ILE A 417 -26.74 26.82 5.49
CA ILE A 417 -27.55 25.60 5.68
C ILE A 417 -29.04 25.97 5.71
N GLY A 418 -29.83 25.32 4.86
CA GLY A 418 -31.26 25.57 4.70
C GLY A 418 -31.62 26.86 3.94
N ARG A 419 -30.63 27.62 3.44
CA ARG A 419 -30.84 28.88 2.71
C ARG A 419 -30.39 28.84 1.25
N LYS A 420 -29.40 28.00 0.94
CA LYS A 420 -28.86 27.85 -0.43
C LYS A 420 -28.94 26.40 -0.89
N ALA A 421 -29.06 26.22 -2.21
CA ALA A 421 -28.97 24.90 -2.82
C ALA A 421 -27.54 24.35 -2.68
N MET A 422 -27.44 23.09 -2.28
CA MET A 422 -26.18 22.38 -2.05
C MET A 422 -26.31 20.92 -2.49
N ALA A 423 -25.23 20.34 -2.99
CA ALA A 423 -25.08 18.89 -3.16
C ALA A 423 -23.83 18.40 -2.42
N TRP A 424 -23.82 17.12 -2.06
CA TRP A 424 -22.71 16.49 -1.36
C TRP A 424 -22.55 15.03 -1.77
N GLN A 425 -21.38 14.49 -1.49
CA GLN A 425 -21.06 13.07 -1.66
C GLN A 425 -20.43 12.53 -0.36
N GLY A 426 -20.55 11.22 -0.17
CA GLY A 426 -19.98 10.52 0.99
C GLY A 426 -18.51 10.17 0.75
N LEU A 427 -17.70 10.31 1.79
CA LEU A 427 -16.29 9.87 1.81
C LEU A 427 -16.13 8.56 2.58
N CYS A 428 -16.77 8.45 3.75
CA CYS A 428 -16.79 7.20 4.49
C CYS A 428 -18.04 7.06 5.35
N LYS A 429 -18.27 5.82 5.82
CA LYS A 429 -19.44 5.43 6.59
C LYS A 429 -19.08 4.51 7.76
N TRP A 430 -19.64 4.82 8.92
CA TRP A 430 -19.67 3.98 10.12
C TRP A 430 -21.10 3.51 10.41
N THR A 431 -21.22 2.45 11.21
CA THR A 431 -22.50 2.00 11.76
C THR A 431 -22.56 2.30 13.25
N LEU A 432 -23.62 2.98 13.70
CA LEU A 432 -23.94 3.08 15.13
C LEU A 432 -24.74 1.85 15.56
N VAL A 433 -24.23 1.14 16.57
CA VAL A 433 -24.77 -0.14 17.04
C VAL A 433 -25.44 -0.08 18.41
#